data_AF-A0A2H0SFQ3-F1
#
_entry.id   AF-A0A2H0SFQ3-F1
#
_cell.length_a   1.000
_cell.length_b   1.000
_cell.length_c   1.000
_cell.angle_alpha   90.00
_cell.angle_beta   90.00
_cell.angle_gamma   90.00
#
_symmetry.space_group_name_H-M   'P 1'
#
loop_
_entity.id
_entity.type
_entity.pdbx_description
1 polymer ?
#
loop_
_entity_poly.entity_id
_entity_poly.type
_entity_poly.pdbx_seq_one_letter_code
_entity_poly.pdbx_strand_id
1 'polypeptide(L)'
;MDNFAKIQEIFFSGIQAFRGDYESINEIAFLVDECFLAFDEISIGTKEKYHAFLDNLISDEHAFDIASGGGKNHKALKLLAAEYLKQINIKNIQYEHLFCGYYPDVMYADGSIVVECGHTQNPEKLLAYFQHGNTQECIQIPYPICEDKHIKGFRFVAKDGLKDFLDFRDQQNIQQ
;
A
#
# COMPACT_ATOMS: atom_id res chain seq x y z
N MET A 1 -2.49 21.43 -5.90
CA MET A 1 -3.37 20.27 -5.71
C MET A 1 -3.44 20.02 -4.23
N ASP A 2 -4.63 20.08 -3.64
CA ASP A 2 -4.82 19.76 -2.22
C ASP A 2 -4.52 18.27 -1.95
N ASN A 3 -4.31 17.91 -0.68
CA ASN A 3 -3.96 16.55 -0.33
C ASN A 3 -5.14 15.59 -0.59
N PHE A 4 -6.39 16.05 -0.43
CA PHE A 4 -7.57 15.26 -0.81
C PHE A 4 -7.49 14.76 -2.27
N ALA A 5 -7.28 15.64 -3.25
CA ALA A 5 -7.22 15.26 -4.65
C ALA A 5 -6.05 14.30 -4.94
N LYS A 6 -4.90 14.48 -4.27
CA LYS A 6 -3.77 13.54 -4.38
C LYS A 6 -4.13 12.16 -3.85
N ILE A 7 -4.69 12.08 -2.64
CA ILE A 7 -5.07 10.81 -2.02
C ILE A 7 -6.18 10.13 -2.84
N GLN A 8 -7.15 10.91 -3.32
CA GLN A 8 -8.19 10.43 -4.22
C GLN A 8 -7.59 9.86 -5.51
N GLU A 9 -6.60 10.50 -6.13
CA GLU A 9 -5.95 9.97 -7.33
C GLU A 9 -5.26 8.62 -7.06
N ILE A 10 -4.66 8.44 -5.89
CA ILE A 10 -4.04 7.17 -5.49
C ILE A 10 -5.09 6.06 -5.36
N PHE A 11 -6.21 6.36 -4.68
CA PHE A 11 -7.23 5.40 -4.29
C PHE A 11 -8.50 5.38 -5.16
N PHE A 12 -8.60 6.18 -6.21
CA PHE A 12 -9.78 6.20 -7.09
C PHE A 12 -9.43 6.41 -8.58
N SER A 13 -8.15 6.33 -8.97
CA SER A 13 -7.79 6.40 -10.39
C SER A 13 -8.04 5.08 -11.14
N GLY A 14 -8.62 5.18 -12.34
CA GLY A 14 -8.78 4.08 -13.30
C GLY A 14 -10.20 3.51 -13.45
N ILE A 15 -10.35 2.51 -14.32
CA ILE A 15 -11.63 1.87 -14.69
C ILE A 15 -12.20 1.03 -13.52
N GLN A 16 -11.37 0.76 -12.50
CA GLN A 16 -11.71 0.00 -11.29
C GLN A 16 -11.61 0.85 -10.01
N ALA A 17 -11.91 2.15 -10.12
CA ALA A 17 -11.99 3.04 -8.96
C ALA A 17 -12.77 2.39 -7.81
N PHE A 18 -12.28 2.51 -6.57
CA PHE A 18 -13.04 2.13 -5.38
C PHE A 18 -14.44 2.73 -5.45
N ARG A 19 -15.46 1.96 -5.06
CA ARG A 19 -16.85 2.43 -5.04
C ARG A 19 -17.35 2.72 -3.64
N GLY A 20 -16.47 2.64 -2.63
CA GLY A 20 -16.82 2.94 -1.25
C GLY A 20 -16.85 4.45 -0.97
N ASP A 21 -17.00 4.78 0.30
CA ASP A 21 -17.18 6.16 0.75
C ASP A 21 -15.89 6.99 0.58
N TYR A 22 -16.05 8.26 0.23
CA TYR A 22 -14.98 9.26 0.25
C TYR A 22 -14.55 9.62 1.67
N GLU A 23 -15.30 9.21 2.71
CA GLU A 23 -14.96 9.44 4.12
C GLU A 23 -13.52 9.03 4.45
N SER A 24 -13.09 7.82 4.09
CA SER A 24 -11.71 7.37 4.36
C SER A 24 -10.65 8.18 3.60
N ILE A 25 -10.99 8.76 2.44
CA ILE A 25 -10.05 9.64 1.70
C ILE A 25 -9.93 10.99 2.39
N ASN A 26 -11.07 11.56 2.81
CA ASN A 26 -11.08 12.79 3.61
C ASN A 26 -10.26 12.60 4.87
N GLU A 27 -10.40 11.44 5.51
CA GLU A 27 -9.67 11.12 6.72
C GLU A 27 -8.17 10.98 6.47
N ILE A 28 -7.74 10.21 5.47
CA ILE A 28 -6.31 10.11 5.15
C ILE A 28 -5.75 11.49 4.78
N ALA A 29 -6.48 12.29 4.02
CA ALA A 29 -6.08 13.65 3.67
C ALA A 29 -5.93 14.53 4.93
N PHE A 30 -6.90 14.47 5.85
CA PHE A 30 -6.85 15.16 7.14
C PHE A 30 -5.63 14.73 7.97
N LEU A 31 -5.35 13.43 8.07
CA LEU A 31 -4.19 12.92 8.80
C LEU A 31 -2.87 13.41 8.21
N VAL A 32 -2.80 13.58 6.89
CA VAL A 32 -1.64 14.18 6.22
C VAL A 32 -1.56 15.69 6.47
N ASP A 33 -2.67 16.41 6.35
CA ASP A 33 -2.75 17.86 6.57
C ASP A 33 -2.37 18.24 8.01
N GLU A 34 -2.85 17.48 8.98
CA GLU A 34 -2.56 17.65 10.41
C GLU A 34 -1.26 16.96 10.86
N CYS A 35 -0.47 16.44 9.92
CA CYS A 35 0.85 15.85 10.16
C CYS A 35 0.87 14.61 11.08
N PHE A 36 -0.26 13.90 11.24
CA PHE A 36 -0.28 12.57 11.84
C PHE A 36 0.28 11.49 10.89
N LEU A 37 0.24 11.75 9.59
CA LEU A 37 0.92 10.97 8.55
C LEU A 37 1.89 11.87 7.77
N ALA A 38 3.14 11.43 7.60
CA ALA A 38 3.96 11.95 6.51
C ALA A 38 3.60 11.21 5.21
N PHE A 39 3.62 11.96 4.12
CA PHE A 39 3.32 11.46 2.79
C PHE A 39 4.45 11.83 1.83
N ASP A 40 5.03 10.82 1.18
CA ASP A 40 6.11 10.99 0.20
C ASP A 40 5.89 10.10 -1.02
N GLU A 41 6.37 10.54 -2.18
CA GLU A 41 6.46 9.72 -3.38
C GLU A 41 7.84 9.08 -3.47
N ILE A 42 7.90 7.77 -3.71
CA ILE A 42 9.14 7.00 -3.77
C ILE A 42 9.24 6.20 -5.08
N SER A 43 10.47 5.86 -5.45
CA SER A 43 10.75 4.95 -6.56
C SER A 43 10.91 3.54 -5.99
N ILE A 44 10.00 2.63 -6.37
CA ILE A 44 10.04 1.23 -5.95
C ILE A 44 11.07 0.45 -6.78
N GLY A 45 11.21 0.81 -8.05
CA GLY A 45 12.15 0.19 -8.96
C GLY A 45 11.95 0.67 -10.38
N THR A 46 12.67 0.08 -11.34
CA THR A 46 12.54 0.46 -12.75
C THR A 46 11.48 -0.38 -13.46
N LYS A 47 10.92 0.14 -14.55
CA LYS A 47 9.99 -0.62 -15.39
C LYS A 47 10.64 -1.82 -16.04
N GLU A 48 11.91 -1.72 -16.43
CA GLU A 48 12.65 -2.85 -17.01
C GLU A 48 12.67 -4.03 -16.03
N LYS A 49 12.84 -3.76 -14.74
CA LYS A 49 12.83 -4.79 -13.70
C LYS A 49 11.43 -5.39 -13.48
N TYR A 50 10.41 -4.54 -13.48
CA TYR A 50 9.02 -4.99 -13.45
C TYR A 50 8.71 -5.93 -14.63
N HIS A 51 9.12 -5.57 -15.85
CA HIS A 51 8.96 -6.42 -17.03
C HIS A 51 9.77 -7.71 -16.93
N ALA A 52 10.98 -7.67 -16.41
CA ALA A 52 11.76 -8.89 -16.16
C ALA A 52 11.03 -9.86 -15.20
N PHE A 53 10.38 -9.35 -14.15
CA PHE A 53 9.54 -10.18 -13.28
C PHE A 53 8.32 -10.75 -14.01
N LEU A 54 7.65 -9.95 -14.85
CA LEU A 54 6.54 -10.43 -15.67
C LEU A 54 6.96 -11.56 -16.61
N ASP A 55 8.07 -11.40 -17.32
CA ASP A 55 8.57 -12.38 -18.28
C ASP A 55 8.98 -13.68 -17.58
N ASN A 56 9.62 -13.58 -16.42
CA ASN A 56 9.99 -14.74 -15.60
C ASN A 56 8.77 -15.46 -15.00
N LEU A 57 7.72 -14.72 -14.63
CA LEU A 57 6.44 -15.31 -14.19
C LEU A 57 5.68 -15.98 -15.34
N ILE A 58 5.94 -15.59 -16.59
CA ILE A 58 5.36 -16.28 -17.76
C ILE A 58 6.10 -17.60 -18.03
N SER A 59 7.38 -17.69 -17.69
CA SER A 59 8.23 -18.84 -17.99
C SER A 59 8.33 -19.90 -16.88
N ASP A 60 7.96 -19.58 -15.63
CA ASP A 60 8.09 -20.48 -14.48
C ASP A 60 6.77 -20.67 -13.69
N GLU A 61 6.22 -21.89 -13.70
CA GLU A 61 5.01 -22.26 -12.95
C GLU A 61 5.21 -22.24 -11.43
N HIS A 62 6.44 -22.35 -10.90
CA HIS A 62 6.68 -22.35 -9.44
C HIS A 62 6.75 -20.95 -8.81
N ALA A 63 7.04 -19.91 -9.59
CA ALA A 63 7.00 -18.52 -9.10
C ALA A 63 5.57 -18.04 -8.78
N PHE A 64 4.54 -18.78 -9.22
CA PHE A 64 3.13 -18.53 -8.91
C PHE A 64 2.78 -18.74 -7.43
N ASP A 65 3.51 -19.59 -6.71
CA ASP A 65 3.12 -20.06 -5.36
C ASP A 65 3.60 -19.15 -4.22
N ILE A 66 4.60 -18.29 -4.45
CA ILE A 66 5.17 -17.44 -3.40
C ILE A 66 4.43 -16.10 -3.28
N ALA A 67 4.02 -15.52 -4.40
CA ALA A 67 3.23 -14.29 -4.47
C ALA A 67 1.78 -14.64 -4.84
N SER A 68 1.15 -15.48 -4.01
CA SER A 68 -0.25 -15.94 -4.15
C SER A 68 -1.21 -14.81 -4.51
N GLY A 69 -2.34 -15.14 -5.15
CA GLY A 69 -3.43 -14.19 -5.48
C GLY A 69 -3.14 -13.17 -6.60
N GLY A 70 -4.16 -12.88 -7.42
CA GLY A 70 -4.10 -11.86 -8.49
C GLY A 70 -3.47 -12.31 -9.81
N GLY A 71 -3.56 -11.42 -10.83
CA GLY A 71 -3.00 -11.65 -12.16
C GLY A 71 -1.48 -11.40 -12.23
N LYS A 72 -0.83 -11.76 -13.35
CA LYS A 72 0.62 -11.66 -13.54
C LYS A 72 1.20 -10.28 -13.21
N ASN A 73 0.51 -9.20 -13.60
CA ASN A 73 0.90 -7.82 -13.27
C ASN A 73 0.95 -7.57 -11.75
N HIS A 74 -0.06 -8.05 -11.03
CA HIS A 74 -0.15 -7.90 -9.59
C HIS A 74 0.98 -8.65 -8.88
N LYS A 75 1.27 -9.88 -9.33
CA LYS A 75 2.39 -10.68 -8.82
C LYS A 75 3.75 -10.03 -9.10
N ALA A 76 3.94 -9.45 -10.29
CA ALA A 76 5.17 -8.73 -10.62
C ALA A 76 5.37 -7.49 -9.73
N LEU A 77 4.31 -6.76 -9.39
CA LEU A 77 4.37 -5.67 -8.41
C LEU A 77 4.76 -6.16 -7.02
N LYS A 78 4.16 -7.27 -6.54
CA LYS A 78 4.54 -7.89 -5.26
C LYS A 78 6.02 -8.26 -5.21
N LEU A 79 6.55 -8.86 -6.27
CA LEU A 79 7.97 -9.24 -6.33
C LEU A 79 8.87 -8.01 -6.33
N LEU A 80 8.52 -6.97 -7.09
CA LEU A 80 9.27 -5.71 -7.11
C LEU A 80 9.23 -5.01 -5.76
N ALA A 81 8.08 -4.97 -5.08
CA ALA A 81 7.91 -4.43 -3.74
C ALA A 81 8.78 -5.18 -2.72
N ALA A 82 8.77 -6.52 -2.74
CA ALA A 82 9.61 -7.31 -1.87
C ALA A 82 11.11 -7.07 -2.14
N GLU A 83 11.50 -6.84 -3.38
CA GLU A 83 12.87 -6.47 -3.70
C GLU A 83 13.25 -5.09 -3.18
N TYR A 84 12.36 -4.10 -3.32
CA TYR A 84 12.53 -2.79 -2.71
C TYR A 84 12.75 -2.90 -1.19
N LEU A 85 11.91 -3.68 -0.49
CA LEU A 85 12.06 -3.93 0.95
C LEU A 85 13.42 -4.56 1.29
N LYS A 86 13.91 -5.52 0.49
CA LYS A 86 15.25 -6.10 0.68
C LYS A 86 16.37 -5.07 0.52
N GLN A 87 16.23 -4.12 -0.41
CA GLN A 87 17.23 -3.06 -0.62
C GLN A 87 17.33 -2.11 0.57
N ILE A 88 16.24 -1.91 1.32
CA ILE A 88 16.23 -1.16 2.58
C ILE A 88 16.47 -2.05 3.82
N ASN A 89 17.12 -3.21 3.63
CA ASN A 89 17.52 -4.17 4.66
C ASN A 89 16.40 -4.91 5.40
N ILE A 90 15.20 -5.00 4.83
CA ILE A 90 14.10 -5.80 5.37
C ILE A 90 14.19 -7.23 4.82
N LYS A 91 14.37 -8.22 5.71
CA LYS A 91 14.68 -9.61 5.31
C LYS A 91 13.51 -10.58 5.39
N ASN A 92 12.67 -10.46 6.42
CA ASN A 92 11.58 -11.41 6.67
C ASN A 92 10.28 -10.91 6.04
N ILE A 93 10.18 -11.04 4.72
CA ILE A 93 9.03 -10.56 3.95
C ILE A 93 7.98 -11.66 3.84
N GLN A 94 6.72 -11.30 4.02
CA GLN A 94 5.55 -12.16 3.85
C GLN A 94 4.66 -11.60 2.73
N TYR A 95 3.92 -12.48 2.06
CA TYR A 95 2.96 -12.14 1.01
C TYR A 95 1.58 -12.64 1.43
N GLU A 96 0.54 -11.81 1.24
CA GLU A 96 -0.85 -12.16 1.52
C GLU A 96 -1.04 -12.89 2.87
N HIS A 97 -0.39 -12.39 3.91
CA HIS A 97 -0.53 -12.92 5.27
C HIS A 97 -1.67 -12.19 5.99
N LEU A 98 -2.46 -12.89 6.80
CA LEU A 98 -3.57 -12.26 7.52
C LEU A 98 -3.03 -11.21 8.51
N PHE A 99 -3.44 -9.95 8.34
CA PHE A 99 -3.04 -8.82 9.17
C PHE A 99 -4.19 -7.80 9.26
N CYS A 100 -4.57 -7.42 10.48
CA CYS A 100 -5.68 -6.50 10.75
C CYS A 100 -7.01 -6.85 10.02
N GLY A 101 -7.30 -8.14 9.83
CA GLY A 101 -8.50 -8.61 9.13
C GLY A 101 -8.40 -8.61 7.59
N TYR A 102 -7.25 -8.22 7.04
CA TYR A 102 -6.98 -8.19 5.60
C TYR A 102 -5.79 -9.07 5.24
N TYR A 103 -5.52 -9.20 3.94
CA TYR A 103 -4.36 -9.91 3.40
C TYR A 103 -3.54 -8.90 2.58
N PRO A 104 -2.61 -8.15 3.21
CA PRO A 104 -1.79 -7.20 2.47
C PRO A 104 -0.89 -7.90 1.46
N ASP A 105 -0.62 -7.23 0.35
CA ASP A 105 0.09 -7.84 -0.78
C ASP A 105 1.52 -8.25 -0.41
N VAL A 106 2.23 -7.37 0.29
CA VAL A 106 3.57 -7.63 0.84
C VAL A 106 3.68 -6.96 2.20
N MET A 107 4.29 -7.62 3.18
CA MET A 107 4.54 -7.02 4.49
C MET A 107 5.86 -7.49 5.08
N TYR A 108 6.44 -6.67 5.95
CA TYR A 108 7.46 -7.15 6.88
C TYR A 108 6.79 -8.02 7.94
N ALA A 109 7.41 -9.13 8.32
CA ALA A 109 6.81 -10.13 9.21
C ALA A 109 6.40 -9.62 10.59
N ASP A 110 6.98 -8.50 11.06
CA ASP A 110 6.57 -7.89 12.31
C ASP A 110 5.34 -6.97 12.17
N GLY A 111 4.87 -6.67 10.95
CA GLY A 111 3.73 -5.80 10.68
C GLY A 111 4.06 -4.30 10.61
N SER A 112 5.31 -3.90 10.84
CA SER A 112 5.68 -2.47 10.87
C SER A 112 5.72 -1.81 9.48
N ILE A 113 5.86 -2.60 8.40
CA ILE A 113 5.81 -2.12 7.02
C ILE A 113 4.82 -2.96 6.22
N VAL A 114 3.85 -2.30 5.60
CA VAL A 114 2.84 -2.91 4.74
C VAL A 114 2.91 -2.30 3.34
N VAL A 115 2.73 -3.11 2.31
CA VAL A 115 2.69 -2.69 0.91
C VAL A 115 1.46 -3.28 0.24
N GLU A 116 0.69 -2.41 -0.43
CA GLU A 116 -0.45 -2.77 -1.27
C GLU A 116 -0.13 -2.42 -2.72
N CYS A 117 -0.56 -3.26 -3.65
CA CYS A 117 -0.25 -3.19 -5.07
C CYS A 117 -1.52 -3.01 -5.92
N GLY A 118 -1.36 -2.42 -7.09
CA GLY A 118 -2.39 -2.30 -8.11
C GLY A 118 -3.54 -1.34 -7.77
N HIS A 119 -4.68 -1.57 -8.43
CA HIS A 119 -5.91 -0.77 -8.33
C HIS A 119 -6.79 -1.15 -7.12
N THR A 120 -6.32 -2.01 -6.22
CA THR A 120 -7.10 -2.48 -5.06
C THR A 120 -7.12 -1.39 -4.00
N GLN A 121 -7.99 -0.42 -4.22
CA GLN A 121 -7.99 0.85 -3.50
C GLN A 121 -8.98 0.83 -2.33
N ASN A 122 -8.75 0.03 -1.29
CA ASN A 122 -9.53 0.23 -0.06
C ASN A 122 -8.74 1.16 0.89
N PRO A 123 -9.02 2.47 0.94
CA PRO A 123 -8.39 3.39 1.89
C PRO A 123 -8.63 2.97 3.36
N GLU A 124 -9.71 2.24 3.67
CA GLU A 124 -9.98 1.72 5.01
C GLU A 124 -8.89 0.75 5.49
N LYS A 125 -8.27 -0.01 4.56
CA LYS A 125 -7.18 -0.93 4.91
C LYS A 125 -6.00 -0.16 5.49
N LEU A 126 -5.61 0.94 4.86
CA LEU A 126 -4.51 1.78 5.32
C LEU A 126 -4.77 2.29 6.74
N LEU A 127 -5.99 2.77 7.00
CA LEU A 127 -6.40 3.22 8.33
C LEU A 127 -6.37 2.05 9.34
N ALA A 128 -6.91 0.89 8.99
CA ALA A 128 -6.90 -0.31 9.83
C ALA A 128 -5.48 -0.79 10.17
N TYR A 129 -4.53 -0.68 9.22
CA TYR A 129 -3.14 -1.04 9.44
C TYR A 129 -2.47 -0.14 10.48
N PHE A 130 -2.68 1.17 10.43
CA PHE A 130 -2.15 2.10 11.43
C PHE A 130 -2.87 2.00 12.77
N GLN A 131 -4.16 1.68 12.76
CA GLN A 131 -4.98 1.67 13.96
C GLN A 131 -4.83 0.37 14.77
N HIS A 132 -5.03 -0.77 14.11
CA HIS A 132 -5.07 -2.08 14.78
C HIS A 132 -3.75 -2.84 14.70
N GLY A 133 -2.87 -2.45 13.77
CA GLY A 133 -1.54 -3.01 13.62
C GLY A 133 -0.48 -2.22 14.39
N ASN A 134 0.76 -2.64 14.25
CA ASN A 134 1.96 -1.88 14.66
C ASN A 134 2.61 -1.16 13.46
N THR A 135 1.86 -0.96 12.38
CA THR A 135 2.31 -0.36 11.12
C THR A 135 2.89 1.02 11.38
N GLN A 136 4.14 1.20 10.98
CA GLN A 136 4.82 2.49 10.96
C GLN A 136 4.85 3.06 9.54
N GLU A 137 4.76 2.19 8.53
CA GLU A 137 4.84 2.57 7.14
C GLU A 137 3.87 1.74 6.29
N CYS A 138 3.09 2.42 5.45
CA CYS A 138 2.26 1.81 4.44
C CYS A 138 2.64 2.37 3.06
N ILE A 139 2.85 1.50 2.07
CA ILE A 139 3.22 1.89 0.71
C ILE A 139 2.14 1.43 -0.26
N GLN A 140 1.54 2.35 -1.00
CA GLN A 140 0.63 2.03 -2.10
C GLN A 140 1.39 2.08 -3.44
N ILE A 141 1.41 0.99 -4.18
CA ILE A 141 2.07 0.89 -5.48
C ILE A 141 1.00 0.70 -6.57
N PRO A 142 0.64 1.75 -7.33
CA PRO A 142 -0.32 1.61 -8.43
C PRO A 142 0.24 0.73 -9.56
N TYR A 143 -0.62 0.30 -10.47
CA TYR A 143 -0.14 -0.28 -11.72
C TYR A 143 0.65 0.76 -12.54
N PRO A 144 1.71 0.33 -13.24
CA PRO A 144 2.51 1.24 -14.04
C PRO A 144 1.69 1.94 -15.11
N ILE A 145 1.80 3.26 -15.15
CA ILE A 145 1.31 4.09 -16.26
C ILE A 145 2.31 3.99 -17.41
N CYS A 146 1.87 3.90 -18.66
CA CYS A 146 2.72 3.57 -19.82
C CYS A 146 3.96 4.46 -20.01
N GLU A 147 3.95 5.71 -19.54
CA GLU A 147 4.96 6.73 -19.89
C GLU A 147 6.16 6.82 -18.93
N ASP A 148 6.03 6.36 -17.67
CA ASP A 148 7.09 6.51 -16.67
C ASP A 148 8.31 5.59 -16.89
N LYS A 149 9.50 5.95 -16.39
CA LYS A 149 10.65 5.01 -16.39
C LYS A 149 10.71 4.14 -15.12
N HIS A 150 10.11 4.63 -14.05
CA HIS A 150 10.14 4.00 -12.72
C HIS A 150 8.74 3.61 -12.30
N ILE A 151 8.66 2.58 -11.45
CA ILE A 151 7.44 2.23 -10.73
C ILE A 151 7.37 3.13 -9.51
N LYS A 152 6.37 4.01 -9.50
CA LYS A 152 6.08 4.93 -8.41
C LYS A 152 5.43 4.18 -7.25
N GLY A 153 5.76 4.57 -6.02
CA GLY A 153 5.04 4.19 -4.81
C GLY A 153 4.69 5.43 -3.99
N PHE A 154 3.58 5.33 -3.26
CA PHE A 154 3.09 6.37 -2.37
C PHE A 154 3.26 5.90 -0.94
N ARG A 155 4.16 6.55 -0.21
CA ARG A 155 4.60 6.15 1.13
C ARG A 155 3.90 6.99 2.19
N PHE A 156 3.23 6.33 3.10
CA PHE A 156 2.59 6.90 4.28
C PHE A 156 3.35 6.45 5.51
N VAL A 157 3.83 7.39 6.32
CA VAL A 157 4.61 7.09 7.53
C VAL A 157 3.91 7.65 8.75
N ALA A 158 3.66 6.80 9.73
CA ALA A 158 3.08 7.18 11.01
C ALA A 158 3.95 8.23 11.71
N LYS A 159 3.31 9.26 12.27
CA LYS A 159 3.92 10.22 13.19
C LYS A 159 3.42 9.99 14.61
N ASP A 160 4.13 10.62 15.55
CA ASP A 160 3.78 10.59 16.96
C ASP A 160 2.33 11.02 17.17
N GLY A 161 1.57 10.25 17.95
CA GLY A 161 0.17 10.54 18.26
C GLY A 161 -0.86 10.06 17.22
N LEU A 162 -0.45 9.50 16.07
CA LEU A 162 -1.41 8.96 15.08
C LEU A 162 -2.33 7.91 15.69
N LYS A 163 -1.75 6.93 16.39
CA LYS A 163 -2.53 5.83 16.98
C LYS A 163 -3.51 6.34 18.04
N ASP A 164 -3.05 7.24 18.92
CA ASP A 164 -3.90 7.83 19.96
C ASP A 164 -5.07 8.61 19.35
N PHE A 165 -4.82 9.32 18.25
CA PHE A 165 -5.87 10.04 17.52
C PHE A 165 -6.91 9.07 16.92
N LEU A 166 -6.47 8.02 16.23
CA LEU A 166 -7.36 7.03 15.63
C LEU A 166 -8.18 6.29 16.70
N ASP A 167 -7.56 5.95 17.84
CA ASP A 167 -8.24 5.29 18.96
C ASP A 167 -9.25 6.25 19.63
N PHE A 168 -8.96 7.55 19.75
CA PHE A 168 -9.91 8.55 20.24
C PHE A 168 -11.13 8.70 19.31
N ARG A 169 -10.89 8.77 17.99
CA ARG A 169 -11.94 8.87 16.97
C ARG A 169 -12.93 7.72 17.08
N ASP A 170 -12.44 6.48 17.14
CA ASP A 170 -13.31 5.31 17.23
C ASP A 170 -14.19 5.31 18.48
N GLN A 171 -13.67 5.80 19.60
CA GLN A 171 -14.47 5.95 20.82
C GLN A 171 -15.60 6.97 20.66
N GLN A 172 -15.42 8.03 19.85
CA GLN A 172 -16.47 8.99 19.55
C GLN A 172 -17.55 8.39 18.62
N ASN A 173 -17.15 7.54 17.67
CA ASN A 173 -18.08 6.89 16.75
C ASN A 173 -18.93 5.80 17.40
N ILE A 174 -18.43 5.13 18.46
CA ILE A 174 -19.21 4.14 19.24
C ILE A 174 -20.29 4.81 20.12
N GLN A 175 -20.16 6.10 20.40
CA GLN A 175 -21.08 6.84 21.27
C GLN A 175 -22.25 7.53 20.52
N GLN A 176 -22.32 7.41 19.19
CA GLN A 176 -23.41 7.91 18.35
C GLN A 176 -24.37 6.78 17.95
#